data_AF-A0A1J5F2A7-F1
#
_entry.id   AF-A0A1J5F2A7-F1
#
_cell.length_a   1.000
_cell.length_b   1.000
_cell.length_c   1.000
_cell.angle_alpha   90.00
_cell.angle_beta   90.00
_cell.angle_gamma   90.00
#
_symmetry.space_group_name_H-M   'P 1'
#
loop_
_entity.id
_entity.type
_entity.pdbx_description
1 polymer ?
#
loop_
_entity_poly.entity_id
_entity_poly.type
_entity_poly.pdbx_seq_one_letter_code
_entity_poly.pdbx_strand_id
1 'polypeptide(L)'
;MLLLYMFKIFKKLGFERKVSNVQAIKESLDKAKETCKRLADTELKYLNIKKYKYTADEAMRELGVTSELIHQLAEDYVIQILKTEAQFLAYIKELKSDKKENKELNYTKLRELVHKNLGVARNLRIKDAEKILQEMMVKEDLDYLTICFEALRAHAIILKPTCAYNTIKLIELKSSL
;
A
#
# COMPACT_ATOMS: atom_id res chain seq x y z
N MET A 1 -25.70 21.25 35.00
CA MET A 1 -25.92 21.99 33.73
C MET A 1 -24.61 22.33 33.01
N LEU A 2 -23.55 22.78 33.70
CA LEU A 2 -22.22 23.07 33.11
C LEU A 2 -21.50 21.85 32.48
N LEU A 3 -21.60 20.66 33.09
CA LEU A 3 -21.00 19.42 32.58
C LEU A 3 -21.57 18.97 31.22
N LEU A 4 -22.88 19.19 30.97
CA LEU A 4 -23.51 18.85 29.69
C LEU A 4 -23.10 19.81 28.55
N TYR A 5 -22.82 21.07 28.91
CA TYR A 5 -22.39 22.09 27.95
C TYR A 5 -20.93 21.88 27.53
N MET A 6 -20.06 21.49 28.48
CA MET A 6 -18.70 21.08 28.17
C MET A 6 -18.66 19.83 27.29
N PHE A 7 -19.51 18.83 27.54
CA PHE A 7 -19.59 17.62 26.70
C PHE A 7 -20.04 17.92 25.25
N LYS A 8 -20.95 18.88 25.05
CA LYS A 8 -21.36 19.36 23.71
C LYS A 8 -20.24 20.10 22.97
N ILE A 9 -19.42 20.87 23.69
CA ILE A 9 -18.28 21.60 23.10
C ILE A 9 -17.15 20.63 22.72
N PHE A 10 -16.87 19.61 23.55
CA PHE A 10 -15.90 18.56 23.22
C PHE A 10 -16.31 17.72 22.01
N LYS A 11 -17.60 17.41 21.85
CA LYS A 11 -18.14 16.78 20.63
C LYS A 11 -17.87 17.63 19.37
N LYS A 12 -18.13 18.93 19.46
CA LYS A 12 -18.18 19.84 18.30
C LYS A 12 -16.81 20.29 17.75
N LEU A 13 -15.71 20.19 18.53
CA LEU A 13 -14.41 20.80 18.16
C LEU A 13 -13.28 19.82 17.80
N GLY A 14 -13.47 18.50 17.91
CA GLY A 14 -12.42 17.56 17.47
C GLY A 14 -12.63 16.09 17.83
N PHE A 15 -13.51 15.79 18.79
CA PHE A 15 -13.76 14.41 19.19
C PHE A 15 -14.59 13.64 18.15
N GLU A 16 -15.62 14.25 17.54
CA GLU A 16 -16.38 13.62 16.45
C GLU A 16 -15.52 13.38 15.20
N ARG A 17 -14.62 14.32 14.86
CA ARG A 17 -13.65 14.16 13.76
C ARG A 17 -12.65 13.03 14.04
N LYS A 18 -12.16 12.92 15.28
CA LYS A 18 -11.21 11.87 15.70
C LYS A 18 -11.86 10.49 15.74
N VAL A 19 -13.10 10.37 16.23
CA VAL A 19 -13.89 9.12 16.20
C VAL A 19 -14.24 8.72 14.77
N SER A 20 -14.64 9.67 13.92
CA SER A 20 -14.88 9.47 12.48
C SER A 20 -13.63 8.93 11.76
N ASN A 21 -12.44 9.48 12.05
CA ASN A 21 -11.20 9.02 11.45
C ASN A 21 -10.81 7.59 11.89
N VAL A 22 -11.00 7.25 13.16
CA VAL A 22 -10.71 5.88 13.66
C VAL A 22 -11.61 4.85 12.98
N GLN A 23 -12.90 5.15 12.84
CA GLN A 23 -13.84 4.27 12.15
C GLN A 23 -13.49 4.13 10.66
N ALA A 24 -13.17 5.23 9.98
CA ALA A 24 -12.75 5.20 8.57
C ALA A 24 -11.44 4.43 8.34
N ILE A 25 -10.46 4.57 9.24
CA ILE A 25 -9.22 3.77 9.21
C ILE A 25 -9.54 2.29 9.37
N LYS A 26 -10.44 1.94 10.29
CA LYS A 26 -10.86 0.54 10.52
C LYS A 26 -11.54 -0.03 9.28
N GLU A 27 -12.47 0.69 8.67
CA GLU A 27 -13.14 0.26 7.44
C GLU A 27 -12.16 0.10 6.28
N SER A 28 -11.20 1.01 6.14
CA SER A 28 -10.13 0.90 5.13
C SER A 28 -9.26 -0.33 5.37
N LEU A 29 -8.94 -0.63 6.63
CA LEU A 29 -8.17 -1.81 7.00
C LEU A 29 -8.94 -3.11 6.73
N ASP A 30 -10.22 -3.15 7.10
CA ASP A 30 -11.04 -4.35 6.93
C ASP A 30 -11.24 -4.66 5.44
N LYS A 31 -11.48 -3.64 4.60
CA LYS A 31 -11.49 -3.79 3.14
C LYS A 31 -10.15 -4.29 2.59
N ALA A 32 -9.03 -3.73 3.05
CA ALA A 32 -7.71 -4.19 2.61
C ALA A 32 -7.45 -5.65 2.99
N LYS A 33 -7.85 -6.09 4.19
CA LYS A 33 -7.76 -7.49 4.61
C LYS A 33 -8.62 -8.40 3.74
N GLU A 34 -9.84 -7.97 3.41
CA GLU A 34 -10.74 -8.72 2.53
C GLU A 34 -10.13 -8.86 1.12
N THR A 35 -9.64 -7.77 0.54
CA THR A 35 -8.94 -7.78 -0.75
C THR A 35 -7.73 -8.70 -0.73
N CYS A 36 -6.83 -8.56 0.26
CA CYS A 36 -5.66 -9.44 0.40
C CYS A 36 -6.07 -10.90 0.52
N LYS A 37 -7.08 -11.21 1.34
CA LYS A 37 -7.57 -12.58 1.53
C LYS A 37 -8.10 -13.15 0.21
N ARG A 38 -8.99 -12.43 -0.47
CA ARG A 38 -9.55 -12.80 -1.78
C ARG A 38 -8.41 -13.09 -2.75
N LEU A 39 -7.56 -12.10 -3.03
CA LEU A 39 -6.47 -12.22 -4.00
C LEU A 39 -5.52 -13.38 -3.68
N ALA A 40 -5.19 -13.58 -2.40
CA ALA A 40 -4.35 -14.69 -1.99
C ALA A 40 -5.07 -16.06 -2.04
N ASP A 41 -6.40 -16.11 -2.00
CA ASP A 41 -7.20 -17.33 -2.18
C ASP A 41 -7.40 -17.68 -3.66
N THR A 42 -7.35 -16.68 -4.55
CA THR A 42 -7.63 -16.82 -5.98
C THR A 42 -6.39 -16.57 -6.85
N GLU A 43 -6.22 -15.35 -7.38
CA GLU A 43 -5.29 -15.03 -8.46
C GLU A 43 -3.82 -15.15 -8.04
N LEU A 44 -3.52 -14.91 -6.75
CA LEU A 44 -2.18 -14.91 -6.18
C LEU A 44 -1.91 -16.10 -5.26
N LYS A 45 -2.73 -17.16 -5.33
CA LYS A 45 -2.66 -18.31 -4.43
C LYS A 45 -1.27 -18.95 -4.35
N TYR A 46 -0.58 -19.04 -5.47
CA TYR A 46 0.75 -19.65 -5.56
C TYR A 46 1.85 -18.84 -4.85
N LEU A 47 1.66 -17.54 -4.63
CA LEU A 47 2.64 -16.69 -3.93
C LEU A 47 2.68 -16.98 -2.42
N ASN A 48 1.65 -17.61 -1.85
CA ASN A 48 1.58 -17.96 -0.43
C ASN A 48 1.84 -16.74 0.50
N ILE A 49 1.06 -15.67 0.30
CA ILE A 49 1.16 -14.36 0.97
C ILE A 49 0.15 -14.15 2.12
N LYS A 50 -0.44 -15.23 2.66
CA LYS A 50 -1.52 -15.14 3.66
C LYS A 50 -1.08 -15.04 5.12
N LYS A 51 0.11 -15.56 5.40
CA LYS A 51 0.51 -15.92 6.77
C LYS A 51 1.58 -15.02 7.36
N TYR A 52 2.15 -14.12 6.56
CA TYR A 52 3.23 -13.29 7.03
C TYR A 52 2.68 -12.15 7.89
N LYS A 53 3.24 -12.04 9.10
CA LYS A 53 3.00 -10.92 10.00
C LYS A 53 4.30 -10.18 10.16
N TYR A 54 4.32 -8.92 9.72
CA TYR A 54 5.51 -8.10 9.80
C TYR A 54 5.95 -7.85 11.24
N THR A 55 7.25 -7.97 11.49
CA THR A 55 7.94 -7.60 12.74
C THR A 55 9.23 -6.87 12.38
N ALA A 56 9.56 -5.80 13.12
CA ALA A 56 10.77 -5.01 12.86
C ALA A 56 12.08 -5.77 13.17
N ASP A 57 12.01 -6.81 14.01
CA ASP A 57 13.19 -7.44 14.62
C ASP A 57 14.27 -7.92 13.64
N GLU A 58 13.87 -8.50 12.51
CA GLU A 58 14.83 -8.99 11.50
C GLU A 58 15.58 -7.83 10.85
N ALA A 59 14.83 -6.83 10.36
CA ALA A 59 15.40 -5.64 9.75
C ALA A 59 16.25 -4.82 10.75
N MET A 60 15.82 -4.72 12.01
CA MET A 60 16.60 -4.05 13.07
C MET A 60 17.97 -4.72 13.26
N ARG A 61 18.00 -6.05 13.39
CA ARG A 61 19.24 -6.81 13.60
C ARG A 61 20.19 -6.70 12.43
N GLU A 62 19.68 -6.81 11.21
CA GLU A 62 20.52 -6.80 10.01
C GLU A 62 21.02 -5.41 9.62
N LEU A 63 20.19 -4.38 9.80
CA LEU A 63 20.56 -3.00 9.47
C LEU A 63 21.29 -2.29 10.61
N GLY A 64 21.28 -2.85 11.83
CA GLY A 64 21.93 -2.26 13.00
C GLY A 64 21.25 -0.96 13.44
N VAL A 65 19.92 -0.88 13.32
CA VAL A 65 19.14 0.34 13.61
C VAL A 65 18.02 0.10 14.62
N THR A 66 17.48 1.18 15.17
CA THR A 66 16.42 1.12 16.18
C THR A 66 15.07 0.73 15.58
N SER A 67 14.17 0.25 16.44
CA SER A 67 12.80 -0.11 16.05
C SER A 67 12.03 1.10 15.53
N GLU A 68 12.24 2.26 16.15
CA GLU A 68 11.62 3.53 15.75
C GLU A 68 11.99 3.88 14.31
N LEU A 69 13.27 3.74 13.95
CA LEU A 69 13.72 4.01 12.59
C LEU A 69 13.13 3.01 11.59
N ILE A 70 13.09 1.71 11.91
CA ILE A 70 12.41 0.72 11.05
C ILE A 70 10.93 1.05 10.88
N HIS A 71 10.26 1.49 11.94
CA HIS A 71 8.86 1.87 11.87
C HIS A 71 8.61 3.10 11.01
N GLN A 72 9.51 4.08 11.03
CA GLN A 72 9.49 5.24 10.13
C GLN A 72 9.74 4.82 8.67
N LEU A 73 10.75 4.00 8.42
CA LEU A 73 11.03 3.49 7.08
C LEU A 73 9.87 2.65 6.50
N ALA A 74 9.18 1.89 7.35
CA ALA A 74 7.96 1.19 6.94
C ALA A 74 6.81 2.14 6.59
N GLU A 75 6.71 3.30 7.26
CA GLU A 75 5.75 4.34 6.90
C GLU A 75 6.12 5.01 5.58
N ASP A 76 7.40 5.33 5.37
CA ASP A 76 7.91 5.86 4.10
C ASP A 76 7.66 4.89 2.95
N TYR A 77 7.87 3.59 3.18
CA TYR A 77 7.55 2.54 2.21
C TYR A 77 6.05 2.54 1.85
N VAL A 78 5.15 2.61 2.84
CA VAL A 78 3.70 2.68 2.60
C VAL A 78 3.34 3.94 1.80
N ILE A 79 3.91 5.09 2.16
CA ILE A 79 3.71 6.34 1.44
C ILE A 79 4.18 6.20 -0.01
N GLN A 80 5.35 5.59 -0.23
CA GLN A 80 5.92 5.35 -1.55
C GLN A 80 4.99 4.48 -2.40
N ILE A 81 4.55 3.31 -1.91
CA ILE A 81 3.62 2.44 -2.64
C ILE A 81 2.36 3.21 -3.07
N LEU A 82 1.72 3.92 -2.15
CA LEU A 82 0.49 4.65 -2.43
C LEU A 82 0.69 5.79 -3.44
N LYS A 83 1.81 6.52 -3.37
CA LYS A 83 2.13 7.57 -4.34
C LYS A 83 2.47 7.01 -5.72
N THR A 84 3.06 5.83 -5.79
CA THR A 84 3.42 5.19 -7.07
C THR A 84 2.23 4.62 -7.82
N GLU A 85 1.04 4.54 -7.21
CA GLU A 85 -0.19 4.04 -7.83
C GLU A 85 -0.54 4.77 -9.14
N ALA A 86 -0.49 6.10 -9.14
CA ALA A 86 -0.80 6.88 -10.34
C ALA A 86 0.21 6.63 -11.47
N GLN A 87 1.50 6.50 -11.15
CA GLN A 87 2.55 6.20 -12.13
C GLN A 87 2.40 4.79 -12.69
N PHE A 88 2.15 3.81 -11.82
CA PHE A 88 1.89 2.43 -12.22
C PHE A 88 0.72 2.34 -13.19
N LEU A 89 -0.42 2.94 -12.85
CA LEU A 89 -1.62 2.93 -13.70
C LEU A 89 -1.39 3.65 -15.03
N ALA A 90 -0.62 4.74 -15.04
CA ALA A 90 -0.25 5.43 -16.27
C ALA A 90 0.57 4.52 -17.21
N TYR A 91 1.57 3.81 -16.67
CA TYR A 91 2.38 2.86 -17.46
C TYR A 91 1.56 1.66 -17.96
N ILE A 92 0.66 1.11 -17.14
CA ILE A 92 -0.26 0.05 -17.60
C ILE A 92 -1.16 0.56 -18.73
N LYS A 93 -1.66 1.80 -18.64
CA LYS A 93 -2.48 2.41 -19.69
C LYS A 93 -1.71 2.61 -20.98
N GLU A 94 -0.47 3.10 -20.89
CA GLU A 94 0.47 3.25 -22.03
C GLU A 94 0.64 1.89 -22.73
N LEU A 95 1.03 0.85 -21.97
CA LEU A 95 1.21 -0.51 -22.49
C LEU A 95 -0.08 -1.10 -23.10
N LYS A 96 -1.24 -0.87 -22.49
CA LYS A 96 -2.53 -1.31 -23.04
C LYS A 96 -2.87 -0.60 -24.35
N SER A 97 -2.47 0.66 -24.52
CA SER A 97 -2.64 1.39 -25.79
C SER A 97 -1.73 0.82 -26.87
N ASP A 98 -0.44 0.67 -26.55
CA ASP A 98 0.55 0.12 -27.48
C ASP A 98 0.18 -1.31 -27.92
N LYS A 99 -0.35 -2.13 -27.01
CA LYS A 99 -0.86 -3.47 -27.33
C LYS A 99 -2.01 -3.44 -28.35
N LYS A 100 -2.93 -2.47 -28.23
CA LYS A 100 -4.04 -2.30 -29.18
C LYS A 100 -3.56 -1.83 -30.54
N GLU A 101 -2.48 -1.06 -30.57
CA GLU A 101 -1.84 -0.56 -31.78
C GLU A 101 -0.84 -1.57 -32.40
N ASN A 102 -0.76 -2.80 -31.85
CA ASN A 102 0.19 -3.85 -32.25
C ASN A 102 1.66 -3.39 -32.22
N LYS A 103 2.00 -2.49 -31.30
CA LYS A 103 3.38 -2.07 -31.04
C LYS A 103 4.08 -3.06 -30.10
N GLU A 104 5.40 -3.11 -30.20
CA GLU A 104 6.23 -3.80 -29.22
C GLU A 104 6.07 -3.15 -27.84
N LEU A 105 5.85 -3.97 -26.81
CA LEU A 105 5.58 -3.50 -25.46
C LEU A 105 6.88 -3.27 -24.70
N ASN A 106 7.13 -2.02 -24.30
CA ASN A 106 8.31 -1.67 -23.52
C ASN A 106 8.00 -1.58 -22.01
N TYR A 107 8.34 -2.63 -21.28
CA TYR A 107 8.10 -2.70 -19.82
C TYR A 107 9.12 -1.96 -18.97
N THR A 108 10.15 -1.32 -19.56
CA THR A 108 11.31 -0.77 -18.82
C THR A 108 10.89 0.16 -17.67
N LYS A 109 10.05 1.17 -17.95
CA LYS A 109 9.59 2.13 -16.93
C LYS A 109 8.85 1.44 -15.77
N LEU A 110 8.01 0.47 -16.10
CA LEU A 110 7.26 -0.32 -15.13
C LEU A 110 8.23 -1.14 -14.25
N ARG A 111 9.21 -1.79 -14.86
CA ARG A 111 10.18 -2.64 -14.16
C ARG A 111 11.13 -1.84 -13.28
N GLU A 112 11.56 -0.66 -13.71
CA GLU A 112 12.34 0.24 -12.86
C GLU A 112 11.55 0.68 -11.62
N LEU A 113 10.27 0.99 -11.77
CA LEU A 113 9.39 1.33 -10.66
C LEU A 113 9.24 0.15 -9.68
N VAL A 114 8.98 -1.04 -10.19
CA VAL A 114 8.87 -2.28 -9.39
C VAL A 114 10.19 -2.60 -8.70
N HIS A 115 11.32 -2.45 -9.38
CA HIS A 115 12.65 -2.75 -8.84
C HIS A 115 13.01 -1.84 -7.66
N LYS A 116 12.71 -0.54 -7.75
CA LYS A 116 12.90 0.41 -6.65
C LYS A 116 12.09 0.00 -5.42
N ASN A 117 10.82 -0.33 -5.60
CA ASN A 117 9.95 -0.80 -4.51
C ASN A 117 10.43 -2.13 -3.93
N LEU A 118 10.94 -3.04 -4.78
CA LEU A 118 11.47 -4.34 -4.36
C LEU A 118 12.72 -4.18 -3.47
N GLY A 119 13.60 -3.24 -3.81
CA GLY A 119 14.77 -2.92 -2.98
C GLY A 119 14.39 -2.51 -1.56
N VAL A 120 13.41 -1.61 -1.43
CA VAL A 120 12.93 -1.15 -0.11
C VAL A 120 12.25 -2.29 0.65
N ALA A 121 11.36 -3.05 -0.01
CA ALA A 121 10.68 -4.19 0.61
C ALA A 121 11.67 -5.22 1.17
N ARG A 122 12.75 -5.52 0.42
CA ARG A 122 13.83 -6.42 0.85
C ARG A 122 14.59 -5.86 2.05
N ASN A 123 14.98 -4.59 2.02
CA ASN A 123 15.72 -3.97 3.12
C ASN A 123 14.91 -4.00 4.42
N LEU A 124 13.60 -3.80 4.32
CA LEU A 124 12.69 -3.86 5.46
C LEU A 124 12.20 -5.26 5.79
N ARG A 125 12.53 -6.28 4.99
CA ARG A 125 12.07 -7.67 5.17
C ARG A 125 10.54 -7.85 5.08
N ILE A 126 9.85 -7.05 4.28
CA ILE A 126 8.39 -7.12 4.08
C ILE A 126 8.08 -8.25 3.08
N LYS A 127 8.07 -9.50 3.56
CA LYS A 127 8.08 -10.72 2.73
C LYS A 127 6.94 -10.84 1.73
N ASP A 128 5.71 -10.47 2.09
CA ASP A 128 4.60 -10.54 1.14
C ASP A 128 4.80 -9.59 -0.04
N ALA A 129 5.25 -8.36 0.26
CA ALA A 129 5.56 -7.38 -0.78
C ALA A 129 6.75 -7.81 -1.64
N GLU A 130 7.81 -8.38 -1.03
CA GLU A 130 8.94 -8.93 -1.79
C GLU A 130 8.47 -9.93 -2.85
N LYS A 131 7.59 -10.88 -2.48
CA LYS A 131 7.07 -11.91 -3.40
C LYS A 131 6.23 -11.31 -4.53
N ILE A 132 5.31 -10.41 -4.19
CA ILE A 132 4.46 -9.73 -5.19
C ILE A 132 5.34 -8.96 -6.18
N LEU A 133 6.31 -8.19 -5.68
CA LEU A 133 7.19 -7.37 -6.51
C LEU A 133 8.14 -8.22 -7.36
N GLN A 134 8.62 -9.36 -6.87
CA GLN A 134 9.37 -10.33 -7.68
C GLN A 134 8.53 -10.87 -8.84
N GLU A 135 7.27 -11.17 -8.60
CA GLU A 135 6.36 -11.63 -9.64
C GLU A 135 6.15 -10.55 -10.71
N MET A 136 5.97 -9.31 -10.27
CA MET A 136 5.89 -8.13 -11.11
C MET A 136 7.21 -7.76 -11.81
N MET A 137 8.32 -8.49 -11.60
CA MET A 137 9.55 -8.30 -12.38
C MET A 137 9.63 -9.19 -13.63
N VAL A 138 8.77 -10.20 -13.72
CA VAL A 138 8.84 -11.20 -14.80
C VAL A 138 7.55 -11.34 -15.59
N LYS A 139 6.39 -10.98 -15.01
CA LYS A 139 5.09 -11.11 -15.71
C LYS A 139 4.83 -9.97 -16.69
N GLU A 140 4.27 -10.31 -17.84
CA GLU A 140 3.94 -9.37 -18.92
C GLU A 140 2.43 -9.15 -19.08
N ASP A 141 1.62 -10.04 -18.50
CA ASP A 141 0.16 -9.90 -18.48
C ASP A 141 -0.24 -8.63 -17.72
N LEU A 142 -0.79 -7.66 -18.44
CA LEU A 142 -1.13 -6.33 -17.93
C LEU A 142 -2.27 -6.36 -16.89
N ASP A 143 -3.20 -7.30 -17.01
CA ASP A 143 -4.31 -7.43 -16.07
C ASP A 143 -3.81 -8.11 -14.79
N TYR A 144 -2.95 -9.12 -14.94
CA TYR A 144 -2.27 -9.76 -13.82
C TYR A 144 -1.35 -8.80 -13.05
N LEU A 145 -0.60 -7.95 -13.75
CA LEU A 145 0.21 -6.90 -13.13
C LEU A 145 -0.65 -5.92 -12.33
N THR A 146 -1.85 -5.59 -12.84
CA THR A 146 -2.82 -4.74 -12.11
C THR A 146 -3.27 -5.41 -10.82
N ILE A 147 -3.57 -6.71 -10.86
CA ILE A 147 -3.93 -7.51 -9.68
C ILE A 147 -2.78 -7.54 -8.65
N CYS A 148 -1.54 -7.72 -9.11
CA CYS A 148 -0.37 -7.69 -8.23
C CYS A 148 -0.24 -6.34 -7.51
N PHE A 149 -0.46 -5.22 -8.22
CA PHE A 149 -0.40 -3.91 -7.61
C PHE A 149 -1.56 -3.66 -6.62
N GLU A 150 -2.77 -4.15 -6.92
CA GLU A 150 -3.89 -4.13 -5.98
C GLU A 150 -3.54 -4.85 -4.66
N ALA A 151 -2.93 -6.03 -4.75
CA ALA A 151 -2.44 -6.75 -3.59
C ALA A 151 -1.37 -5.96 -2.83
N LEU A 152 -0.40 -5.39 -3.55
CA LEU A 152 0.69 -4.59 -2.95
C LEU A 152 0.14 -3.40 -2.16
N ARG A 153 -0.85 -2.70 -2.73
CA ARG A 153 -1.56 -1.58 -2.09
C ARG A 153 -2.32 -2.05 -0.84
N ALA A 154 -3.03 -3.17 -0.92
CA ALA A 154 -3.75 -3.71 0.23
C ALA A 154 -2.79 -4.12 1.36
N HIS A 155 -1.64 -4.75 1.05
CA HIS A 155 -0.60 -5.05 2.03
C HIS A 155 0.01 -3.79 2.65
N ALA A 156 0.21 -2.70 1.89
CA ALA A 156 0.67 -1.43 2.43
C ALA A 156 -0.31 -0.82 3.44
N ILE A 157 -1.62 -0.89 3.15
CA ILE A 157 -2.67 -0.45 4.08
C ILE A 157 -2.66 -1.31 5.35
N ILE A 158 -2.52 -2.64 5.23
CA ILE A 158 -2.45 -3.54 6.39
C ILE A 158 -1.21 -3.25 7.24
N LEU A 159 -0.07 -2.96 6.61
CA LEU A 159 1.21 -2.72 7.28
C LEU A 159 1.17 -1.47 8.19
N LYS A 160 0.64 -0.36 7.69
CA LYS A 160 0.50 0.90 8.45
C LYS A 160 -0.86 1.57 8.16
N PRO A 161 -1.97 1.13 8.79
CA PRO A 161 -3.32 1.58 8.44
C PRO A 161 -3.53 3.09 8.59
N THR A 162 -3.07 3.66 9.69
CA THR A 162 -3.20 5.10 9.96
C THR A 162 -2.39 5.94 8.96
N CYS A 163 -1.15 5.54 8.69
CA CYS A 163 -0.29 6.22 7.72
C CYS A 163 -0.89 6.14 6.31
N ALA A 164 -1.35 4.96 5.91
CA ALA A 164 -1.96 4.73 4.61
C ALA A 164 -3.22 5.59 4.41
N TYR A 165 -4.14 5.59 5.39
CA TYR A 165 -5.36 6.40 5.33
C TYR A 165 -5.06 7.90 5.17
N ASN A 166 -4.16 8.42 6.00
CA ASN A 166 -3.76 9.83 5.93
C ASN A 166 -3.13 10.16 4.57
N THR A 167 -2.30 9.26 4.04
CA THR A 167 -1.66 9.44 2.73
C THR A 167 -2.68 9.46 1.59
N ILE A 168 -3.63 8.53 1.59
CA ILE A 168 -4.72 8.48 0.60
C ILE A 168 -5.51 9.78 0.64
N LYS A 169 -5.90 10.25 1.83
CA LYS A 169 -6.62 11.53 1.99
C LYS A 169 -5.83 12.72 1.46
N LEU A 170 -4.53 12.76 1.69
CA LEU A 170 -3.67 13.82 1.15
C LEU A 170 -3.58 13.77 -0.38
N ILE A 171 -3.52 12.57 -0.97
CA ILE A 171 -3.53 12.40 -2.43
C ILE A 171 -4.86 12.89 -3.01
N GLU A 172 -6.00 12.44 -2.45
CA GLU A 172 -7.35 12.85 -2.87
C GLU A 172 -7.54 14.37 -2.85
N LEU A 173 -7.07 15.03 -1.78
CA LEU A 173 -7.13 16.50 -1.66
C LEU A 173 -6.30 17.20 -2.73
N LYS A 174 -5.11 16.69 -3.04
CA LYS A 174 -4.25 17.27 -4.10
C LYS A 174 -4.82 17.08 -5.49
N SER A 175 -5.54 15.98 -5.74
CA SER A 175 -6.19 15.73 -7.03
C SER A 175 -7.47 16.52 -7.23
N SER A 176 -8.01 17.15 -6.18
CA SER A 176 -9.24 17.95 -6.20
C SER A 176 -8.99 19.46 -6.29
N LEU A 177 -7.72 19.88 -6.29
CA LEU A 177 -7.24 21.25 -6.46
C LEU A 177 -6.86 21.50 -7.92
#